data_AF-A0A1G7YWQ4-F1
#
_entry.id   AF-A0A1G7YWQ4-F1
#
_cell.length_a   1.000
_cell.length_b   1.000
_cell.length_c   1.000
_cell.angle_alpha   90.00
_cell.angle_beta   90.00
_cell.angle_gamma   90.00
#
_symmetry.space_group_name_H-M   'P 1'
#
loop_
_entity.id
_entity.type
_entity.pdbx_description
1 polymer ?
#
loop_
_entity_poly.entity_id
_entity_poly.type
_entity_poly.pdbx_seq_one_letter_code
_entity_poly.pdbx_strand_id
1 'polypeptide(L)'
;MNSYTVASEVITEYQHWALSQKVLNKFFAYLSPKAKRSQVKAGLENTLMNLLFSQQTSGADLFMKADTAAITSGFGYADVSLNHKEAEACLKLIKNTFSNTSENFTDLEIIKINSNALEAGDFKLKRNQYIDKAFNFVRSKTDEETAANAVLRSALRYASIYAETRHIGPPQRVYDLFYDWGIRNEGFASPFNARLLGKPGAQFYSLFKDTDEIFGSAGSFFNLDQPKNPGQWCLDPPFTTELMTKVDSILKDWLATYTDLCVLLIIPESHTPANRPDETVTLKKDIHYYEGLEGVLKALPVNVCIHRYGNLEGFSEEAILRGYSK
;
A
#
# COMPACT_ATOMS: atom_id res chain seq x y z
N MET A 1 9.67 -27.01 -9.80
CA MET A 1 8.44 -26.46 -9.20
C MET A 1 8.38 -27.07 -7.82
N ASN A 2 8.49 -26.24 -6.79
CA ASN A 2 8.49 -26.72 -5.40
C ASN A 2 7.07 -26.59 -4.85
N SER A 3 6.72 -27.47 -3.92
CA SER A 3 5.43 -27.44 -3.23
C SER A 3 5.68 -27.54 -1.74
N TYR A 4 4.96 -26.73 -0.99
CA TYR A 4 5.08 -26.63 0.46
C TYR A 4 3.72 -26.75 1.12
N THR A 5 3.74 -27.14 2.39
CA THR A 5 2.51 -27.17 3.19
C THR A 5 2.04 -25.74 3.39
N VAL A 6 0.74 -25.51 3.24
CA VAL A 6 0.20 -24.19 3.49
C VAL A 6 0.08 -23.93 5.00
N ALA A 7 0.51 -22.75 5.44
CA ALA A 7 0.28 -22.29 6.81
C ALA A 7 -1.20 -21.93 7.02
N SER A 8 -1.72 -22.15 8.23
CA SER A 8 -3.11 -21.84 8.60
C SER A 8 -3.50 -20.39 8.27
N GLU A 9 -2.59 -19.45 8.49
CA GLU A 9 -2.80 -18.03 8.28
C GLU A 9 -2.92 -17.69 6.78
N VAL A 10 -2.24 -18.46 5.90
CA VAL A 10 -2.41 -18.31 4.45
C VAL A 10 -3.80 -18.80 4.02
N ILE A 11 -4.32 -19.88 4.64
CA ILE A 11 -5.69 -20.35 4.39
C ILE A 11 -6.70 -19.25 4.76
N THR A 12 -6.54 -18.61 5.92
CA THR A 12 -7.41 -17.50 6.34
C THR A 12 -7.36 -16.33 5.35
N GLU A 13 -6.18 -15.88 4.93
CA GLU A 13 -6.07 -14.79 3.95
C GLU A 13 -6.61 -15.18 2.57
N TYR A 14 -6.49 -16.44 2.18
CA TYR A 14 -7.06 -16.96 0.94
C TYR A 14 -8.59 -16.87 0.95
N GLN A 15 -9.22 -17.22 2.07
CA GLN A 15 -10.68 -17.11 2.24
C GLN A 15 -11.15 -15.66 2.15
N HIS A 16 -10.46 -14.73 2.83
CA HIS A 16 -10.77 -13.30 2.74
C HIS A 16 -10.63 -12.76 1.32
N TRP A 17 -9.54 -13.11 0.63
CA TRP A 17 -9.35 -12.75 -0.77
C TRP A 17 -10.45 -13.31 -1.67
N ALA A 18 -10.82 -14.59 -1.51
CA ALA A 18 -11.86 -15.21 -2.31
C ALA A 18 -13.24 -14.55 -2.08
N LEU A 19 -13.57 -14.19 -0.83
CA LEU A 19 -14.77 -13.41 -0.51
C LEU A 19 -14.74 -12.02 -1.15
N SER A 20 -13.59 -11.34 -1.15
CA SER A 20 -13.46 -10.04 -1.81
C SER A 20 -13.71 -10.16 -3.32
N GLN A 21 -13.19 -11.20 -3.98
CA GLN A 21 -13.47 -11.41 -5.40
C GLN A 21 -14.97 -11.62 -5.68
N LYS A 22 -15.71 -12.27 -4.77
CA LYS A 22 -17.17 -12.40 -4.86
C LYS A 22 -17.87 -11.05 -4.72
N VAL A 23 -17.44 -10.20 -3.77
CA VAL A 23 -17.94 -8.83 -3.63
C VAL A 23 -17.72 -8.04 -4.91
N LEU A 24 -16.50 -8.04 -5.46
CA LEU A 24 -16.17 -7.36 -6.72
C LEU A 24 -17.08 -7.82 -7.87
N ASN A 25 -17.31 -9.12 -8.00
CA ASN A 25 -18.18 -9.68 -9.04
C ASN A 25 -19.64 -9.25 -8.86
N LYS A 26 -20.18 -9.28 -7.63
CA LYS A 26 -21.55 -8.84 -7.34
C LYS A 26 -21.75 -7.35 -7.57
N PHE A 27 -20.78 -6.53 -7.15
CA PHE A 27 -20.79 -5.08 -7.40
C PHE A 27 -20.73 -4.78 -8.89
N PHE A 28 -19.86 -5.47 -9.62
CA PHE A 28 -19.78 -5.28 -11.07
C PHE A 28 -21.08 -5.68 -11.76
N ALA A 29 -21.70 -6.81 -11.39
CA ALA A 29 -23.00 -7.19 -11.95
C ALA A 29 -24.06 -6.10 -11.70
N TYR A 30 -24.15 -5.58 -10.47
CA TYR A 30 -25.11 -4.55 -10.08
C TYR A 30 -24.85 -3.19 -10.75
N LEU A 31 -23.59 -2.77 -10.86
CA LEU A 31 -23.18 -1.46 -11.35
C LEU A 31 -22.76 -1.44 -12.83
N SER A 32 -22.75 -2.58 -13.51
CA SER A 32 -22.37 -2.69 -14.92
C SER A 32 -23.09 -1.72 -15.88
N PRO A 33 -24.35 -1.29 -15.64
CA PRO A 33 -24.98 -0.29 -16.50
C PRO A 33 -24.33 1.10 -16.44
N LYS A 34 -23.54 1.40 -15.40
CA LYS A 34 -22.97 2.75 -15.17
C LYS A 34 -21.44 2.78 -15.03
N ALA A 35 -20.81 1.66 -14.72
CA ALA A 35 -19.40 1.60 -14.37
C ALA A 35 -18.70 0.41 -15.02
N LYS A 36 -17.47 0.65 -15.49
CA LYS A 36 -16.58 -0.43 -15.95
C LYS A 36 -16.07 -1.22 -14.76
N ARG A 37 -15.70 -2.49 -14.97
CA ARG A 37 -15.12 -3.35 -13.92
C ARG A 37 -13.90 -2.72 -13.23
N SER A 38 -13.05 -2.01 -13.99
CA SER A 38 -11.91 -1.27 -13.45
C SER A 38 -12.32 -0.14 -12.50
N GLN A 39 -13.38 0.61 -12.83
CA GLN A 39 -13.92 1.65 -11.96
C GLN A 39 -14.55 1.05 -10.70
N VAL A 40 -15.27 -0.08 -10.82
CA VAL A 40 -15.82 -0.79 -9.65
C VAL A 40 -14.71 -1.27 -8.72
N LYS A 41 -13.63 -1.84 -9.26
CA LYS A 41 -12.47 -2.25 -8.47
C LYS A 41 -11.81 -1.06 -7.78
N ALA A 42 -11.59 0.04 -8.50
CA ALA A 42 -11.02 1.27 -7.94
C ALA A 42 -11.92 1.87 -6.84
N GLY A 43 -13.24 1.89 -7.06
CA GLY A 43 -14.21 2.37 -6.07
C GLY A 43 -14.16 1.56 -4.78
N LEU A 44 -14.11 0.23 -4.89
CA LEU A 44 -13.95 -0.67 -3.75
C LEU A 44 -12.61 -0.49 -3.03
N GLU A 45 -11.49 -0.40 -3.76
CA GLU A 45 -10.16 -0.10 -3.20
C GLU A 45 -10.23 1.17 -2.35
N ASN A 46 -10.77 2.27 -2.90
CA ASN A 46 -10.88 3.55 -2.18
C ASN A 46 -11.79 3.48 -0.96
N THR A 47 -12.93 2.78 -1.08
CA THR A 47 -13.83 2.56 0.06
C THR A 47 -13.08 1.90 1.21
N LEU A 48 -12.31 0.84 0.93
CA LEU A 48 -11.58 0.12 1.96
C LEU A 48 -10.40 0.93 2.50
N MET A 49 -9.66 1.62 1.63
CA MET A 49 -8.56 2.51 2.02
C MET A 49 -9.05 3.59 2.99
N ASN A 50 -10.24 4.13 2.75
CA ASN A 50 -10.86 5.12 3.62
C ASN A 50 -11.37 4.57 4.96
N LEU A 51 -11.34 3.25 5.20
CA LEU A 51 -11.71 2.65 6.50
C LEU A 51 -10.49 2.37 7.38
N LEU A 52 -9.29 2.37 6.80
CA LEU A 52 -8.03 2.08 7.46
C LEU A 52 -7.64 3.12 8.53
N PHE A 53 -8.33 4.25 8.62
CA PHE A 53 -8.08 5.32 9.59
C PHE A 53 -8.37 4.92 11.04
N SER A 54 -9.26 3.95 11.26
CA SER A 54 -9.79 3.58 12.58
C SER A 54 -9.12 2.30 13.10
N GLN A 55 -8.01 2.46 13.84
CA GLN A 55 -7.31 1.52 14.73
C GLN A 55 -7.37 0.00 14.45
N GLN A 56 -6.17 -0.62 14.48
CA GLN A 56 -5.92 -2.07 14.52
C GLN A 56 -6.87 -2.91 13.66
N THR A 57 -6.73 -2.81 12.35
CA THR A 57 -7.36 -3.74 11.39
C THR A 57 -6.55 -5.04 11.31
N SER A 58 -6.21 -5.60 12.47
CA SER A 58 -5.60 -6.92 12.59
C SER A 58 -6.69 -7.95 12.32
N GLY A 59 -6.73 -8.51 11.10
CA GLY A 59 -7.56 -9.66 10.76
C GLY A 59 -9.08 -9.44 10.75
N ALA A 60 -9.59 -8.26 11.11
CA ALA A 60 -11.00 -7.92 10.93
C ALA A 60 -11.24 -7.48 9.48
N ASP A 61 -12.18 -8.12 8.82
CA ASP A 61 -12.50 -7.81 7.43
C ASP A 61 -12.99 -6.36 7.30
N LEU A 62 -12.21 -5.51 6.60
CA LEU A 62 -12.53 -4.11 6.35
C LEU A 62 -13.90 -3.93 5.70
N PHE A 63 -14.34 -4.91 4.91
CA PHE A 63 -15.67 -4.91 4.33
C PHE A 63 -16.77 -4.84 5.40
N MET A 64 -16.56 -5.45 6.57
CA MET A 64 -17.54 -5.42 7.67
C MET A 64 -17.60 -4.06 8.38
N LYS A 65 -16.56 -3.22 8.23
CA LYS A 65 -16.55 -1.84 8.71
C LYS A 65 -17.15 -0.85 7.71
N ALA A 66 -17.41 -1.27 6.46
CA ALA A 66 -17.92 -0.38 5.44
C ALA A 66 -19.33 0.12 5.76
N ASP A 67 -19.57 1.39 5.47
CA ASP A 67 -20.88 2.01 5.51
C ASP A 67 -21.20 2.71 4.18
N THR A 68 -22.38 3.31 4.07
CA THR A 68 -22.82 3.98 2.85
C THR A 68 -21.98 5.22 2.54
N ALA A 69 -21.41 5.90 3.55
CA ALA A 69 -20.57 7.08 3.37
C ALA A 69 -19.21 6.71 2.76
N ALA A 70 -18.55 5.68 3.30
CA ALA A 70 -17.29 5.15 2.78
C ALA A 70 -17.45 4.58 1.37
N ILE A 71 -18.57 3.90 1.09
CA ILE A 71 -18.90 3.41 -0.27
C ILE A 71 -19.06 4.60 -1.23
N THR A 72 -19.84 5.60 -0.85
CA THR A 72 -20.11 6.77 -1.71
C THR A 72 -18.83 7.56 -1.99
N SER A 73 -18.04 7.85 -0.95
CA SER A 73 -16.75 8.54 -1.08
C SER A 73 -15.77 7.76 -1.95
N GLY A 74 -15.62 6.45 -1.70
CA GLY A 74 -14.69 5.60 -2.45
C GLY A 74 -14.99 5.54 -3.96
N PHE A 75 -16.26 5.40 -4.32
CA PHE A 75 -16.70 5.43 -5.72
C PHE A 75 -16.62 6.82 -6.36
N GLY A 76 -16.75 7.90 -5.57
CA GLY A 76 -16.50 9.26 -6.00
C GLY A 76 -15.08 9.45 -6.55
N TYR A 77 -14.06 8.90 -5.88
CA TYR A 77 -12.66 8.90 -6.36
C TYR A 77 -12.42 8.03 -7.61
N ALA A 78 -13.39 7.23 -8.02
CA ALA A 78 -13.33 6.40 -9.23
C ALA A 78 -14.21 6.93 -10.37
N ASP A 79 -14.67 8.19 -10.26
CA ASP A 79 -15.57 8.86 -11.19
C ASP A 79 -16.91 8.12 -11.37
N VAL A 80 -17.42 7.53 -10.28
CA VAL A 80 -18.73 6.85 -10.26
C VAL A 80 -19.58 7.44 -9.16
N SER A 81 -20.58 8.24 -9.53
CA SER A 81 -21.56 8.76 -8.57
C SER A 81 -22.57 7.68 -8.20
N LEU A 82 -22.72 7.41 -6.90
CA LEU A 82 -23.75 6.53 -6.35
C LEU A 82 -24.80 7.36 -5.61
N ASN A 83 -26.07 7.09 -5.86
CA ASN A 83 -27.13 7.63 -5.01
C ASN A 83 -27.29 6.79 -3.73
N HIS A 84 -28.08 7.29 -2.77
CA HIS A 84 -28.30 6.63 -1.48
C HIS A 84 -28.75 5.16 -1.62
N LYS A 85 -29.73 4.88 -2.49
CA LYS A 85 -30.27 3.51 -2.67
C LYS A 85 -29.21 2.56 -3.22
N GLU A 86 -28.34 3.06 -4.08
CA GLU A 86 -27.27 2.28 -4.69
C GLU A 86 -26.16 1.98 -3.69
N ALA A 87 -25.79 2.96 -2.85
CA ALA A 87 -24.86 2.75 -1.75
C ALA A 87 -25.40 1.72 -0.74
N GLU A 88 -26.70 1.80 -0.39
CA GLU A 88 -27.35 0.81 0.48
C GLU A 88 -27.38 -0.59 -0.14
N ALA A 89 -27.67 -0.69 -1.43
CA ALA A 89 -27.65 -1.97 -2.14
C ALA A 89 -26.25 -2.60 -2.15
N CYS A 90 -25.22 -1.81 -2.44
CA CYS A 90 -23.82 -2.20 -2.35
C CYS A 90 -23.45 -2.69 -0.94
N LEU A 91 -23.85 -1.95 0.11
CA LEU A 91 -23.62 -2.37 1.49
C LEU A 91 -24.29 -3.71 1.83
N LYS A 92 -25.52 -3.93 1.36
CA LYS A 92 -26.21 -5.23 1.52
C LYS A 92 -25.49 -6.36 0.81
N LEU A 93 -24.95 -6.12 -0.39
CA LEU A 93 -24.16 -7.11 -1.12
C LEU A 93 -22.89 -7.52 -0.36
N ILE A 94 -22.22 -6.57 0.31
CA ILE A 94 -21.10 -6.85 1.20
C ILE A 94 -21.58 -7.74 2.35
N LYS A 95 -22.55 -7.28 3.15
CA LYS A 95 -23.05 -8.00 4.34
C LYS A 95 -23.50 -9.42 4.00
N ASN A 96 -24.28 -9.58 2.93
CA ASN A 96 -24.77 -10.89 2.49
C ASN A 96 -23.65 -11.83 2.05
N THR A 97 -22.54 -11.30 1.53
CA THR A 97 -21.39 -12.12 1.13
C THR A 97 -20.63 -12.63 2.34
N PHE A 98 -20.43 -11.79 3.37
CA PHE A 98 -19.71 -12.16 4.57
C PHE A 98 -20.54 -12.89 5.62
N SER A 99 -21.86 -12.73 5.62
CA SER A 99 -22.75 -13.50 6.53
C SER A 99 -23.01 -14.93 6.06
N ASN A 100 -22.72 -15.28 4.81
CA ASN A 100 -22.91 -16.64 4.30
C ASN A 100 -21.66 -17.50 4.53
N THR A 101 -21.41 -17.87 5.78
CA THR A 101 -20.24 -18.66 6.22
C THR A 101 -20.25 -20.14 5.78
N SER A 102 -21.29 -20.59 5.08
CA SER A 102 -21.46 -21.99 4.66
C SER A 102 -20.75 -22.35 3.35
N GLU A 103 -20.06 -21.41 2.72
CA GLU A 103 -19.34 -21.67 1.48
C GLU A 103 -18.01 -22.37 1.76
N ASN A 104 -17.93 -23.65 1.39
CA ASN A 104 -16.68 -24.41 1.38
C ASN A 104 -15.72 -23.78 0.36
N PHE A 105 -14.72 -23.06 0.82
CA PHE A 105 -13.55 -22.76 0.02
C PHE A 105 -12.74 -24.05 -0.14
N THR A 106 -12.14 -24.25 -1.31
CA THR A 106 -11.29 -25.42 -1.59
C THR A 106 -10.32 -25.66 -0.44
N ASP A 107 -10.17 -26.92 -0.02
CA ASP A 107 -9.13 -27.31 0.93
C ASP A 107 -7.76 -26.96 0.33
N LEU A 108 -7.27 -25.79 0.70
CA LEU A 108 -5.94 -25.34 0.34
C LEU A 108 -4.99 -26.13 1.24
N GLU A 109 -4.28 -27.09 0.66
CA GLU A 109 -3.31 -27.91 1.40
C GLU A 109 -1.86 -27.53 1.05
N ILE A 110 -1.65 -27.08 -0.19
CA ILE A 110 -0.32 -26.80 -0.72
C ILE A 110 -0.23 -25.43 -1.38
N ILE A 111 0.93 -24.81 -1.23
CA ILE A 111 1.36 -23.67 -2.05
C ILE A 111 2.37 -24.15 -3.09
N LYS A 112 2.37 -23.51 -4.26
CA LYS A 112 3.24 -23.87 -5.38
C LYS A 112 4.14 -22.70 -5.72
N ILE A 113 5.44 -22.97 -5.87
CA ILE A 113 6.42 -21.96 -6.29
C ILE A 113 7.19 -22.43 -7.52
N ASN A 114 7.38 -21.50 -8.46
CA ASN A 114 8.27 -21.68 -9.59
C ASN A 114 9.03 -20.37 -9.87
N SER A 115 9.77 -20.32 -10.98
CA SER A 115 10.55 -19.14 -11.38
C SER A 115 9.68 -17.92 -11.73
N ASN A 116 8.37 -18.12 -12.00
CA ASN A 116 7.49 -17.09 -12.54
C ASN A 116 6.43 -16.62 -11.53
N ALA A 117 6.04 -17.47 -10.57
CA ALA A 117 4.94 -17.17 -9.65
C ALA A 117 5.00 -17.94 -8.33
N LEU A 118 4.28 -17.42 -7.34
CA LEU A 118 3.80 -18.11 -6.15
C LEU A 118 2.29 -18.28 -6.27
N GLU A 119 1.77 -19.47 -5.96
CA GLU A 119 0.37 -19.84 -6.19
C GLU A 119 -0.24 -20.51 -4.94
N ALA A 120 -1.48 -20.14 -4.63
CA ALA A 120 -2.31 -20.71 -3.56
C ALA A 120 -3.75 -20.82 -4.09
N GLY A 121 -4.23 -22.03 -4.35
CA GLY A 121 -5.54 -22.24 -4.99
C GLY A 121 -5.63 -21.52 -6.33
N ASP A 122 -6.63 -20.66 -6.50
CA ASP A 122 -6.81 -19.82 -7.69
C ASP A 122 -6.01 -18.51 -7.65
N PHE A 123 -5.36 -18.19 -6.53
CA PHE A 123 -4.54 -17.00 -6.40
C PHE A 123 -3.16 -17.21 -7.02
N LYS A 124 -2.71 -16.22 -7.81
CA LYS A 124 -1.41 -16.25 -8.47
C LYS A 124 -0.70 -14.90 -8.33
N LEU A 125 0.42 -14.91 -7.60
CA LEU A 125 1.33 -13.79 -7.48
C LEU A 125 2.47 -13.93 -8.47
N LYS A 126 2.52 -13.07 -9.49
CA LYS A 126 3.62 -13.02 -10.45
C LYS A 126 4.88 -12.50 -9.76
N ARG A 127 6.01 -13.19 -9.96
CA ARG A 127 7.31 -12.76 -9.45
C ARG A 127 7.84 -11.56 -10.23
N ASN A 128 8.50 -10.67 -9.50
CA ASN A 128 9.28 -9.56 -10.01
C ASN A 128 10.39 -9.26 -8.99
N GLN A 129 11.22 -8.24 -9.26
CA GLN A 129 12.35 -7.89 -8.40
C GLN A 129 11.97 -7.61 -6.95
N TYR A 130 10.79 -7.04 -6.67
CA TYR A 130 10.37 -6.74 -5.29
C TYR A 130 9.78 -7.94 -4.57
N ILE A 131 8.99 -8.76 -5.27
CA ILE A 131 8.53 -10.04 -4.71
C ILE A 131 9.75 -10.91 -4.36
N ASP A 132 10.74 -10.95 -5.25
CA ASP A 132 11.99 -11.69 -5.02
C ASP A 132 12.82 -11.09 -3.89
N LYS A 133 12.87 -9.75 -3.76
CA LYS A 133 13.53 -9.06 -2.64
C LYS A 133 12.88 -9.44 -1.31
N ALA A 134 11.56 -9.39 -1.21
CA ALA A 134 10.80 -9.78 -0.01
C ALA A 134 11.01 -11.26 0.33
N PHE A 135 10.90 -12.14 -0.66
CA PHE A 135 11.13 -13.57 -0.51
C PHE A 135 12.55 -13.87 -0.01
N ASN A 136 13.57 -13.29 -0.65
CA ASN A 136 14.97 -13.52 -0.29
C ASN A 136 15.31 -12.94 1.09
N PHE A 137 14.72 -11.81 1.47
CA PHE A 137 14.90 -11.23 2.80
C PHE A 137 14.45 -12.19 3.89
N VAL A 138 13.26 -12.77 3.78
CA VAL A 138 12.75 -13.75 4.75
C VAL A 138 13.58 -15.02 4.70
N ARG A 139 13.81 -15.58 3.50
CA ARG A 139 14.59 -16.82 3.31
C ARG A 139 15.99 -16.73 3.89
N SER A 140 16.64 -15.57 3.83
CA SER A 140 17.98 -15.36 4.40
C SER A 140 18.05 -15.49 5.92
N LYS A 141 16.91 -15.43 6.60
CA LYS A 141 16.77 -15.49 8.07
C LYS A 141 16.07 -16.77 8.54
N THR A 142 15.38 -17.46 7.64
CA THR A 142 14.59 -18.66 7.92
C THR A 142 14.89 -19.75 6.89
N ASP A 143 13.92 -20.08 6.03
CA ASP A 143 13.96 -21.13 5.02
C ASP A 143 13.02 -20.79 3.85
N GLU A 144 13.00 -21.63 2.81
CA GLU A 144 12.22 -21.38 1.59
C GLU A 144 10.70 -21.52 1.81
N GLU A 145 10.26 -22.45 2.64
CA GLU A 145 8.85 -22.73 2.93
C GLU A 145 8.22 -21.58 3.73
N THR A 146 8.92 -21.11 4.77
CA THR A 146 8.54 -19.95 5.58
C THR A 146 8.47 -18.69 4.72
N ALA A 147 9.46 -18.46 3.84
CA ALA A 147 9.45 -17.31 2.94
C ALA A 147 8.28 -17.35 1.93
N ALA A 148 7.98 -18.52 1.38
CA ALA A 148 6.87 -18.69 0.44
C ALA A 148 5.51 -18.43 1.10
N ASN A 149 5.28 -18.99 2.30
CA ASN A 149 4.06 -18.76 3.07
C ASN A 149 3.92 -17.29 3.49
N ALA A 150 4.99 -16.65 3.96
CA ALA A 150 4.97 -15.24 4.35
C ALA A 150 4.60 -14.31 3.18
N VAL A 151 5.21 -14.52 2.01
CA VAL A 151 4.93 -13.72 0.80
C VAL A 151 3.48 -13.91 0.37
N LEU A 152 2.98 -15.15 0.33
CA LEU A 152 1.59 -15.42 -0.05
C LEU A 152 0.59 -14.82 0.96
N ARG A 153 0.85 -14.94 2.26
CA ARG A 153 0.00 -14.35 3.30
C ARG A 153 -0.15 -12.84 3.11
N SER A 154 0.96 -12.11 2.98
CA SER A 154 0.92 -10.65 2.78
C SER A 154 0.29 -10.29 1.42
N ALA A 155 0.61 -11.03 0.35
CA ALA A 155 0.05 -10.76 -0.98
C ALA A 155 -1.47 -10.97 -1.04
N LEU A 156 -1.99 -12.03 -0.43
CA LEU A 156 -3.43 -12.29 -0.32
C LEU A 156 -4.13 -11.17 0.47
N ARG A 157 -3.52 -10.71 1.57
CA ARG A 157 -4.04 -9.60 2.38
C ARG A 157 -4.11 -8.29 1.59
N TYR A 158 -3.07 -7.93 0.85
CA TYR A 158 -3.10 -6.72 0.00
C TYR A 158 -4.07 -6.88 -1.19
N ALA A 159 -4.15 -8.08 -1.79
CA ALA A 159 -5.07 -8.37 -2.88
C ALA A 159 -6.55 -8.35 -2.43
N SER A 160 -6.85 -8.72 -1.18
CA SER A 160 -8.22 -8.71 -0.66
C SER A 160 -8.82 -7.31 -0.60
N ILE A 161 -7.97 -6.28 -0.43
CA ILE A 161 -8.35 -4.86 -0.46
C ILE A 161 -8.10 -4.18 -1.82
N TYR A 162 -7.75 -4.95 -2.84
CA TYR A 162 -7.48 -4.49 -4.21
C TYR A 162 -6.33 -3.48 -4.35
N ALA A 163 -5.38 -3.49 -3.41
CA ALA A 163 -4.25 -2.56 -3.37
C ALA A 163 -3.19 -2.87 -4.44
N GLU A 164 -3.55 -2.70 -5.71
CA GLU A 164 -2.72 -3.03 -6.87
C GLU A 164 -2.25 -1.80 -7.66
N THR A 165 -2.84 -0.61 -7.44
CA THR A 165 -2.78 0.45 -8.47
C THR A 165 -2.24 1.83 -8.08
N ARG A 166 -1.98 2.12 -6.80
CA ARG A 166 -1.90 3.54 -6.35
C ARG A 166 -0.59 4.07 -5.80
N HIS A 167 0.42 3.24 -5.55
CA HIS A 167 1.70 3.80 -5.05
C HIS A 167 2.52 4.36 -6.22
N ILE A 168 2.60 5.69 -6.29
CA ILE A 168 3.48 6.44 -7.19
C ILE A 168 4.86 6.52 -6.52
N GLY A 169 5.45 5.34 -6.32
CA GLY A 169 6.70 5.23 -5.56
C GLY A 169 7.89 5.84 -6.30
N PRO A 170 8.84 6.46 -5.59
CA PRO A 170 10.10 6.87 -6.20
C PRO A 170 10.80 5.69 -6.88
N PRO A 171 11.47 5.91 -8.03
CA PRO A 171 12.40 4.94 -8.59
C PRO A 171 13.44 4.51 -7.55
N GLN A 172 13.84 3.23 -7.55
CA GLN A 172 14.84 2.72 -6.61
C GLN A 172 16.11 3.58 -6.56
N ARG A 173 16.61 4.05 -7.71
CA ARG A 173 17.78 4.93 -7.78
C ARG A 173 17.59 6.27 -7.05
N VAL A 174 16.37 6.79 -6.98
CA VAL A 174 16.07 8.00 -6.21
C VAL A 174 16.05 7.67 -4.71
N TYR A 175 15.47 6.53 -4.35
CA TYR A 175 15.46 6.09 -2.97
C TYR A 175 16.85 5.74 -2.45
N ASP A 176 17.76 5.31 -3.33
CA ASP A 176 19.16 5.12 -3.00
C ASP A 176 19.82 6.45 -2.62
N LEU A 177 19.54 7.54 -3.36
CA LEU A 177 19.96 8.90 -2.98
C LEU A 177 19.38 9.31 -1.63
N PHE A 178 18.08 9.09 -1.42
CA PHE A 178 17.42 9.39 -0.14
C PHE A 178 18.09 8.66 1.02
N TYR A 179 18.43 7.39 0.83
CA TYR A 179 19.17 6.61 1.80
C TYR A 179 20.57 7.20 2.07
N ASP A 180 21.29 7.61 1.04
CA ASP A 180 22.60 8.24 1.20
C ASP A 180 22.52 9.57 1.96
N TRP A 181 21.41 10.30 1.83
CA TRP A 181 21.11 11.52 2.61
C TRP A 181 20.62 11.26 4.04
N GLY A 182 20.60 10.00 4.48
CA GLY A 182 20.24 9.64 5.85
C GLY A 182 18.78 9.29 6.06
N ILE A 183 17.96 9.16 5.00
CA ILE A 183 16.62 8.56 5.13
C ILE A 183 16.78 7.10 5.56
N ARG A 184 16.12 6.76 6.67
CA ARG A 184 16.10 5.40 7.23
C ARG A 184 14.69 4.87 7.45
N ASN A 185 13.67 5.71 7.30
CA ASN A 185 12.29 5.35 7.59
C ASN A 185 11.39 5.64 6.39
N GLU A 186 10.76 4.60 5.82
CA GLU A 186 9.68 4.76 4.82
C GLU A 186 8.32 4.70 5.53
N GLY A 187 7.57 5.80 5.58
CA GLY A 187 6.32 5.85 6.34
C GLY A 187 5.15 5.08 5.71
N PHE A 188 5.20 4.80 4.41
CA PHE A 188 4.08 4.26 3.65
C PHE A 188 4.56 3.26 2.60
N ALA A 189 4.68 2.00 3.00
CA ALA A 189 5.11 0.93 2.11
C ALA A 189 4.35 -0.39 2.38
N SER A 190 4.75 -1.39 1.63
CA SER A 190 4.43 -2.81 1.76
C SER A 190 5.73 -3.58 1.53
N PRO A 191 5.78 -4.87 1.89
CA PRO A 191 6.92 -5.72 1.53
C PRO A 191 7.24 -5.71 0.02
N PHE A 192 6.26 -5.44 -0.83
CA PHE A 192 6.35 -5.53 -2.29
C PHE A 192 6.70 -4.21 -2.99
N ASN A 193 6.88 -3.12 -2.24
CA ASN A 193 7.39 -1.86 -2.79
C ASN A 193 8.42 -1.16 -1.91
N ALA A 194 8.68 -1.65 -0.69
CA ALA A 194 9.65 -1.06 0.22
C ALA A 194 11.06 -0.98 -0.40
N ARG A 195 11.58 0.24 -0.56
CA ARG A 195 12.89 0.50 -1.19
C ARG A 195 14.03 0.31 -0.20
N LEU A 196 13.76 0.56 1.08
CA LEU A 196 14.67 0.37 2.22
C LEU A 196 14.72 -1.06 2.75
N LEU A 197 13.85 -1.96 2.28
CA LEU A 197 13.85 -3.36 2.72
C LEU A 197 15.26 -3.97 2.57
N GLY A 198 15.81 -4.49 3.68
CA GLY A 198 17.15 -5.09 3.72
C GLY A 198 18.32 -4.11 3.85
N LYS A 199 18.09 -2.78 3.84
CA LYS A 199 19.16 -1.81 4.03
C LYS A 199 19.55 -1.68 5.52
N PRO A 200 20.85 -1.55 5.85
CA PRO A 200 21.29 -1.40 7.24
C PRO A 200 20.66 -0.19 7.94
N GLY A 201 20.18 -0.40 9.17
CA GLY A 201 19.56 0.63 10.01
C GLY A 201 18.24 1.18 9.48
N ALA A 202 17.68 0.60 8.43
CA ALA A 202 16.49 1.08 7.78
C ALA A 202 15.25 0.27 8.16
N GLN A 203 14.10 0.93 8.12
CA GLN A 203 12.81 0.38 8.45
C GLN A 203 11.74 0.95 7.51
N PHE A 204 10.70 0.16 7.26
CA PHE A 204 9.50 0.65 6.60
C PHE A 204 8.28 0.44 7.49
N TYR A 205 7.25 1.22 7.22
CA TYR A 205 5.97 1.19 7.88
C TYR A 205 4.92 0.77 6.87
N SER A 206 4.06 -0.15 7.28
CA SER A 206 3.05 -0.74 6.40
C SER A 206 1.71 -0.87 7.08
N LEU A 207 0.72 -1.18 6.27
CA LEU A 207 -0.66 -1.25 6.72
C LEU A 207 -0.92 -2.42 7.66
N PHE A 208 -0.36 -3.59 7.35
CA PHE A 208 -0.67 -4.85 8.00
C PHE A 208 0.52 -5.37 8.79
N LYS A 209 0.70 -4.88 10.01
CA LYS A 209 1.84 -5.30 10.85
C LYS A 209 1.90 -6.83 11.02
N ASP A 210 0.76 -7.47 11.23
CA ASP A 210 0.66 -8.91 11.50
C ASP A 210 1.15 -9.79 10.33
N THR A 211 1.06 -9.30 9.10
CA THR A 211 1.57 -10.00 7.91
C THR A 211 2.95 -9.52 7.50
N ASP A 212 3.27 -8.26 7.79
CA ASP A 212 4.42 -7.58 7.19
C ASP A 212 5.64 -7.49 8.12
N GLU A 213 5.48 -7.73 9.42
CA GLU A 213 6.58 -7.62 10.40
C GLU A 213 7.74 -8.58 10.12
N ILE A 214 7.46 -9.76 9.56
CA ILE A 214 8.49 -10.72 9.14
C ILE A 214 9.42 -10.17 8.05
N PHE A 215 8.92 -9.21 7.27
CA PHE A 215 9.70 -8.47 6.28
C PHE A 215 10.40 -7.24 6.88
N GLY A 216 10.16 -6.90 8.14
CA GLY A 216 10.77 -5.75 8.83
C GLY A 216 9.84 -4.54 8.97
N SER A 217 8.54 -4.68 8.70
CA SER A 217 7.57 -3.60 8.95
C SER A 217 7.48 -3.26 10.44
N ALA A 218 7.50 -1.97 10.78
CA ALA A 218 7.16 -1.50 12.13
C ALA A 218 5.64 -1.34 12.37
N GLY A 219 4.82 -1.70 11.38
CA GLY A 219 3.37 -1.44 11.38
C GLY A 219 3.03 -0.07 10.83
N SER A 220 1.86 0.46 11.20
CA SER A 220 1.34 1.69 10.59
C SER A 220 2.00 2.94 11.15
N PHE A 221 2.41 3.85 10.24
CA PHE A 221 2.88 5.20 10.57
C PHE A 221 1.87 5.97 11.43
N PHE A 222 0.57 5.79 11.20
CA PHE A 222 -0.47 6.49 11.95
C PHE A 222 -0.62 6.04 13.41
N ASN A 223 0.05 4.97 13.82
CA ASN A 223 0.07 4.48 15.20
C ASN A 223 1.32 4.95 15.96
N LEU A 224 2.07 5.90 15.41
CA LEU A 224 3.25 6.46 16.04
C LEU A 224 2.91 7.74 16.76
N ASP A 225 3.14 7.76 18.08
CA ASP A 225 3.05 8.98 18.89
C ASP A 225 4.28 9.89 18.70
N GLN A 226 5.40 9.30 18.26
CA GLN A 226 6.67 9.99 18.03
C GLN A 226 7.45 9.30 16.90
N PRO A 227 8.35 10.01 16.20
CA PRO A 227 9.27 9.38 15.26
C PRO A 227 10.11 8.33 16.01
N LYS A 228 10.16 7.12 15.47
CA LYS A 228 10.98 6.00 15.97
C LYS A 228 12.10 5.69 14.98
N ASN A 229 13.13 4.97 15.46
CA ASN A 229 14.34 4.59 14.73
C ASN A 229 15.20 5.81 14.31
N PRO A 230 16.49 5.88 14.71
CA PRO A 230 17.36 6.98 14.30
C PRO A 230 17.43 7.11 12.77
N GLY A 231 17.45 8.35 12.28
CA GLY A 231 17.49 8.67 10.85
C GLY A 231 16.21 9.36 10.36
N GLN A 232 16.26 9.75 9.09
CA GLN A 232 15.28 10.66 8.51
C GLN A 232 14.14 9.92 7.83
N TRP A 233 13.04 10.62 7.57
CA TRP A 233 11.80 10.03 7.08
C TRP A 233 11.50 10.38 5.63
N CYS A 234 10.99 9.42 4.88
CA CYS A 234 10.31 9.66 3.62
C CYS A 234 8.87 9.17 3.73
N LEU A 235 7.93 10.08 3.51
CA LEU A 235 6.50 9.85 3.59
C LEU A 235 5.90 10.00 2.19
N ASP A 236 5.35 8.92 1.66
CA ASP A 236 4.65 8.86 0.38
C ASP A 236 3.24 8.28 0.61
N PRO A 237 2.35 9.04 1.29
CA PRO A 237 1.02 8.55 1.63
C PRO A 237 0.18 8.32 0.37
N PRO A 238 -0.82 7.42 0.39
CA PRO A 238 -1.81 7.36 -0.67
C PRO A 238 -2.50 8.72 -0.86
N PHE A 239 -2.75 9.10 -2.11
CA PHE A 239 -3.24 10.43 -2.49
C PHE A 239 -4.76 10.61 -2.24
N THR A 240 -5.20 10.44 -1.00
CA THR A 240 -6.54 10.83 -0.54
C THR A 240 -6.43 12.02 0.39
N THR A 241 -7.41 12.93 0.33
CA THR A 241 -7.42 14.16 1.13
C THR A 241 -7.34 13.85 2.62
N GLU A 242 -8.09 12.86 3.08
CA GLU A 242 -8.16 12.45 4.48
C GLU A 242 -6.81 11.93 5.00
N LEU A 243 -6.09 11.13 4.20
CA LEU A 243 -4.77 10.63 4.57
C LEU A 243 -3.74 11.76 4.61
N MET A 244 -3.71 12.61 3.59
CA MET A 244 -2.75 13.72 3.51
C MET A 244 -2.97 14.74 4.63
N THR A 245 -4.21 15.11 4.94
CA THR A 245 -4.52 16.00 6.08
C THR A 245 -4.09 15.40 7.41
N LYS A 246 -4.19 14.08 7.59
CA LYS A 246 -3.70 13.41 8.81
C LYS A 246 -2.17 13.42 8.90
N VAL A 247 -1.48 13.18 7.78
CA VAL A 247 -0.01 13.29 7.71
C VAL A 247 0.42 14.71 8.06
N ASP A 248 -0.23 15.72 7.50
CA ASP A 248 0.02 17.12 7.81
C ASP A 248 -0.12 17.42 9.31
N SER A 249 -1.17 16.90 9.96
CA SER A 249 -1.37 17.07 11.40
C SER A 249 -0.24 16.42 12.22
N ILE A 250 0.19 15.21 11.87
CA ILE A 250 1.29 14.51 12.57
C ILE A 250 2.60 15.28 12.38
N LEU A 251 2.89 15.72 11.16
CA LEU A 251 4.10 16.47 10.86
C LEU A 251 4.15 17.80 11.59
N LYS A 252 3.01 18.47 11.76
CA LYS A 252 2.95 19.72 12.54
C LYS A 252 3.47 19.51 13.96
N ASP A 253 3.00 18.46 14.64
CA ASP A 253 3.39 18.16 16.01
C ASP A 253 4.84 17.67 16.10
N TRP A 254 5.26 16.82 15.14
CA TRP A 254 6.62 16.30 15.10
C TRP A 254 7.66 17.39 14.82
N LEU A 255 7.43 18.24 13.83
CA LEU A 255 8.36 19.32 13.47
C LEU A 255 8.45 20.41 14.57
N ALA A 256 7.38 20.60 15.34
CA ALA A 256 7.41 21.49 16.51
C ALA A 256 8.18 20.91 17.70
N THR A 257 8.23 19.58 17.82
CA THR A 257 8.81 18.88 18.99
C THR A 257 10.25 18.43 18.75
N TYR A 258 10.59 17.97 17.55
CA TYR A 258 11.87 17.33 17.22
C TYR A 258 12.66 18.19 16.23
N THR A 259 13.54 19.05 16.74
CA THR A 259 14.28 20.05 15.94
C THR A 259 15.26 19.45 14.92
N ASP A 260 15.75 18.23 15.18
CA ASP A 260 16.71 17.54 14.31
C ASP A 260 16.02 16.59 13.31
N LEU A 261 14.68 16.52 13.34
CA LEU A 261 13.90 15.69 12.45
C LEU A 261 13.90 16.27 11.04
N CYS A 262 14.20 15.43 10.06
CA CYS A 262 14.03 15.73 8.65
C CYS A 262 13.04 14.79 8.00
N VAL A 263 12.21 15.35 7.13
CA VAL A 263 11.16 14.62 6.43
C VAL A 263 11.15 15.03 4.97
N LEU A 264 11.10 14.03 4.09
CA LEU A 264 10.69 14.17 2.70
C LEU A 264 9.23 13.75 2.58
N LEU A 265 8.33 14.68 2.25
CA LEU A 265 6.92 14.39 2.00
C LEU A 265 6.64 14.44 0.50
N ILE A 266 6.13 13.34 -0.05
CA ILE A 266 5.79 13.16 -1.46
C ILE A 266 4.28 13.18 -1.60
N ILE A 267 3.74 14.20 -2.26
CA ILE A 267 2.29 14.43 -2.40
C ILE A 267 1.97 15.06 -3.76
N PRO A 268 0.74 14.96 -4.28
CA PRO A 268 0.38 15.60 -5.54
C PRO A 268 0.40 17.13 -5.40
N GLU A 269 0.79 17.83 -6.47
CA GLU A 269 0.87 19.31 -6.50
C GLU A 269 -0.50 19.97 -6.19
N SER A 270 -1.61 19.25 -6.38
CA SER A 270 -2.95 19.71 -6.05
C SER A 270 -3.25 19.78 -4.55
N HIS A 271 -2.44 19.14 -3.69
CA HIS A 271 -2.56 19.24 -2.23
C HIS A 271 -1.61 20.31 -1.71
N THR A 272 -2.14 21.28 -0.96
CA THR A 272 -1.30 22.26 -0.26
C THR A 272 -1.00 21.73 1.15
N PRO A 273 0.26 21.45 1.50
CA PRO A 273 0.59 20.96 2.84
C PRO A 273 0.26 22.03 3.90
N ALA A 274 -0.24 21.59 5.06
CA ALA A 274 -0.56 22.51 6.16
C ALA A 274 0.71 23.13 6.81
N ASN A 275 1.85 22.47 6.65
CA ASN A 275 3.14 22.91 7.17
C ASN A 275 3.98 23.48 6.03
N ARG A 276 4.55 24.68 6.22
CA ARG A 276 5.41 25.31 5.21
C ARG A 276 6.70 24.49 5.05
N PRO A 277 7.01 23.96 3.86
CA PRO A 277 8.26 23.27 3.62
C PRO A 277 9.43 24.24 3.52
N ASP A 278 10.64 23.77 3.86
CA ASP A 278 11.88 24.52 3.68
C ASP A 278 12.24 24.61 2.20
N GLU A 279 11.98 23.54 1.45
CA GLU A 279 12.26 23.43 0.03
C GLU A 279 11.25 22.51 -0.65
N THR A 280 10.98 22.75 -1.94
CA THR A 280 10.03 21.97 -2.72
C THR A 280 10.60 21.70 -4.10
N VAL A 281 10.65 20.42 -4.47
CA VAL A 281 10.98 19.98 -5.83
C VAL A 281 9.70 19.54 -6.52
N THR A 282 9.44 20.09 -7.70
CA THR A 282 8.22 19.77 -8.45
C THR A 282 8.52 18.85 -9.63
N LEU A 283 7.96 17.65 -9.57
CA LEU A 283 7.97 16.66 -10.63
C LEU A 283 6.74 16.84 -11.51
N LYS A 284 6.96 16.98 -12.82
CA LYS A 284 5.91 17.20 -13.80
C LYS A 284 5.37 15.90 -14.41
N LYS A 285 4.04 15.84 -14.52
CA LYS A 285 3.26 14.84 -15.26
C LYS A 285 3.83 14.66 -16.66
N ASP A 286 3.84 13.41 -17.15
CA ASP A 286 4.29 13.02 -18.51
C ASP A 286 5.79 13.30 -18.83
N ILE A 287 6.50 14.05 -17.98
CA ILE A 287 7.92 14.39 -18.09
C ILE A 287 8.75 13.47 -17.19
N HIS A 288 8.32 13.30 -15.95
CA HIS A 288 9.01 12.50 -14.94
C HIS A 288 8.34 11.14 -14.75
N TYR A 289 9.06 10.19 -14.16
CA TYR A 289 8.69 8.78 -14.08
C TYR A 289 8.73 8.24 -12.66
N TYR A 290 7.68 7.54 -12.26
CA TYR A 290 7.66 6.75 -11.04
C TYR A 290 7.87 5.27 -11.36
N GLU A 291 8.21 4.47 -10.35
CA GLU A 291 8.40 3.05 -10.51
C GLU A 291 7.22 2.28 -9.88
N GLY A 292 6.41 1.65 -10.73
CA GLY A 292 5.24 0.90 -10.30
C GLY A 292 5.59 -0.39 -9.53
N LEU A 293 4.57 -1.05 -8.98
CA LEU A 293 4.72 -2.31 -8.24
C LEU A 293 5.31 -3.44 -9.08
N GLU A 294 5.22 -3.35 -10.41
CA GLU A 294 5.85 -4.29 -11.33
C GLU A 294 7.37 -4.08 -11.53
N GLY A 295 7.94 -2.99 -10.99
CA GLY A 295 9.35 -2.63 -11.23
C GLY A 295 9.59 -2.00 -12.59
N VAL A 296 8.59 -1.34 -13.16
CA VAL A 296 8.68 -0.64 -14.45
C VAL A 296 8.42 0.85 -14.25
N LEU A 297 9.25 1.66 -14.90
CA LEU A 297 9.09 3.10 -14.95
C LEU A 297 7.86 3.49 -15.78
N LYS A 298 6.98 4.28 -15.18
CA LYS A 298 5.79 4.84 -15.79
C LYS A 298 5.80 6.35 -15.67
N ALA A 299 5.29 7.03 -16.68
CA ALA A 299 5.11 8.47 -16.61
C ALA A 299 4.21 8.82 -15.42
N LEU A 300 4.56 9.88 -14.68
CA LEU A 300 3.73 10.38 -13.59
C LEU A 300 2.34 10.74 -14.14
N PRO A 301 1.24 10.26 -13.51
CA PRO A 301 -0.11 10.56 -13.96
C PRO A 301 -0.60 11.97 -13.54
N VAL A 302 0.09 12.59 -12.59
CA VAL A 302 -0.15 13.93 -12.04
C VAL A 302 1.18 14.61 -11.72
N ASN A 303 1.16 15.93 -11.52
CA ASN A 303 2.32 16.61 -10.93
C ASN A 303 2.47 16.18 -9.47
N VAL A 304 3.70 15.97 -9.03
CA VAL A 304 4.05 15.53 -7.68
C VAL A 304 5.07 16.49 -7.10
N CYS A 305 4.92 16.86 -5.84
CA CYS A 305 5.88 17.65 -5.10
C CYS A 305 6.62 16.76 -4.09
N ILE A 306 7.93 16.96 -4.00
CA ILE A 306 8.74 16.46 -2.88
C ILE A 306 9.08 17.66 -2.00
N HIS A 307 8.46 17.70 -0.83
CA HIS A 307 8.67 18.73 0.17
C HIS A 307 9.72 18.28 1.18
N ARG A 308 10.74 19.12 1.40
CA ARG A 308 11.72 18.91 2.46
C ARG A 308 11.33 19.74 3.68
N TYR A 309 11.36 19.08 4.83
CA TYR A 309 11.30 19.68 6.15
C TYR A 309 12.56 19.30 6.91
N GLY A 310 13.19 20.25 7.60
CA GLY A 310 14.45 20.05 8.32
C GLY A 310 15.67 19.99 7.42
N ASN A 311 16.86 20.04 8.02
CA ASN A 311 18.13 20.06 7.29
C ASN A 311 18.59 18.64 6.89
N LEU A 312 18.34 18.26 5.64
CA LEU A 312 18.77 16.97 5.08
C LEU A 312 20.07 17.17 4.28
N GLU A 313 21.20 16.78 4.85
CA GLU A 313 22.51 16.92 4.20
C GLU A 313 22.56 16.16 2.87
N GLY A 314 23.04 16.84 1.83
CA GLY A 314 23.15 16.27 0.47
C GLY A 314 21.88 16.39 -0.38
N PHE A 315 20.76 16.86 0.16
CA PHE A 315 19.53 17.09 -0.62
C PHE A 315 19.82 17.95 -1.86
N SER A 316 19.34 17.48 -3.02
CA SER A 316 19.59 18.13 -4.31
C SER A 316 18.39 17.98 -5.24
N GLU A 317 17.76 19.12 -5.58
CA GLU A 317 16.72 19.18 -6.61
C GLU A 317 17.18 18.57 -7.93
N GLU A 318 18.39 18.93 -8.39
CA GLU A 318 18.94 18.44 -9.65
C GLU A 318 19.08 16.90 -9.66
N ALA A 319 19.57 16.32 -8.55
CA ALA A 319 19.72 14.88 -8.43
C ALA A 319 18.36 14.16 -8.43
N ILE A 320 17.35 14.74 -7.76
CA ILE A 320 15.97 14.24 -7.76
C ILE A 320 15.40 14.26 -9.18
N LEU A 321 15.41 15.42 -9.85
CA LEU A 321 14.87 15.57 -11.20
C LEU A 321 15.53 14.59 -12.18
N ARG A 322 16.85 14.42 -12.09
CA ARG A 322 17.60 13.44 -12.88
C ARG A 322 17.18 12.00 -12.57
N GLY A 323 17.03 11.65 -11.30
CA GLY A 323 16.60 10.31 -10.90
C GLY A 323 15.14 9.98 -11.26
N TYR A 324 14.30 10.99 -11.48
CA TYR A 324 12.94 10.83 -12.00
C TYR A 324 12.85 10.95 -13.54
N SER A 325 13.92 11.27 -14.25
CA SER A 325 13.96 11.31 -15.72
C SER A 325 14.16 9.91 -16.31
N LYS A 326 13.79 9.63 -17.56
CA LYS A 326 14.05 8.30 -18.17
C LYS A 326 15.54 7.93 -18.16
#